data_AF-A0A2I0NC79-F1
#
_entry.id   AF-A0A2I0NC79-F1
#
_cell.length_a   1.000
_cell.length_b   1.000
_cell.length_c   1.000
_cell.angle_alpha   90.00
_cell.angle_beta   90.00
_cell.angle_gamma   90.00
#
_symmetry.space_group_name_H-M   'P 1'
#
loop_
_entity.id
_entity.type
_entity.pdbx_description
1 polymer ?
#
loop_
_entity_poly.entity_id
_entity_poly.type
_entity_poly.pdbx_seq_one_letter_code
_entity_poly.pdbx_strand_id
1 'polypeptide(L)'
;FKGASEVLNKLSEKYYIVYLTHRDQRFSCLTKHWLEAKDFPPGPGFYWSLKDHPISSRNYKSGVLARIVSESQMPLVMGFGDKTGDIAAYEQAGIPKAFLIRGSEDWLDILEVI
;
A
#
# COMPACT_ATOMS: atom_id res chain seq x y z
N PHE A 1 7.51 -8.29 -6.31
CA PHE A 1 7.79 -9.74 -6.21
C PHE A 1 6.88 -10.50 -7.17
N LYS A 2 7.23 -11.74 -7.52
CA LYS A 2 6.30 -12.62 -8.26
C LYS A 2 5.09 -12.92 -7.36
N GLY A 3 3.90 -13.11 -7.94
CA GLY A 3 2.66 -13.34 -7.19
C GLY A 3 1.95 -12.09 -6.65
N ALA A 4 2.67 -10.98 -6.45
CA ALA A 4 2.08 -9.76 -5.89
C ALA A 4 0.90 -9.19 -6.72
N SER A 5 1.05 -9.16 -8.04
CA SER A 5 -0.02 -8.68 -8.93
C SER A 5 -1.24 -9.61 -8.89
N GLU A 6 -1.03 -10.92 -8.89
CA GLU A 6 -2.09 -11.93 -8.82
C GLU A 6 -2.89 -11.83 -7.51
N VAL A 7 -2.21 -11.73 -6.37
CA VAL A 7 -2.83 -11.52 -5.05
C VAL A 7 -3.68 -10.26 -5.04
N LEU A 8 -3.12 -9.13 -5.48
CA LEU A 8 -3.82 -7.86 -5.43
C LEU A 8 -5.01 -7.84 -6.39
N ASN A 9 -4.91 -8.46 -7.56
CA ASN A 9 -6.06 -8.65 -8.45
C ASN A 9 -7.15 -9.49 -7.79
N LYS A 10 -6.79 -10.60 -7.13
CA LYS A 10 -7.76 -11.43 -6.42
C LYS A 10 -8.47 -10.67 -5.30
N LEU A 11 -7.72 -9.89 -4.53
CA LEU A 11 -8.28 -9.03 -3.49
C LEU A 11 -9.15 -7.93 -4.07
N SER A 12 -8.82 -7.40 -5.26
CA SER A 12 -9.59 -6.33 -5.91
C SER A 12 -11.03 -6.73 -6.27
N GLU A 13 -11.32 -8.04 -6.36
CA GLU A 13 -12.69 -8.55 -6.54
C GLU A 13 -13.61 -8.23 -5.34
N LYS A 14 -13.04 -8.01 -4.14
CA LYS A 14 -13.79 -7.80 -2.89
C LYS A 14 -13.43 -6.51 -2.16
N TYR A 15 -12.28 -5.92 -2.46
CA TYR A 15 -11.70 -4.78 -1.75
C TYR A 15 -11.24 -3.70 -2.72
N TYR A 16 -11.29 -2.44 -2.29
CA TYR A 16 -10.65 -1.36 -3.04
C TYR A 16 -9.15 -1.35 -2.74
N ILE A 17 -8.34 -1.40 -3.79
CA ILE A 17 -6.87 -1.35 -3.67
C ILE A 17 -6.42 0.10 -3.63
N VAL A 18 -5.59 0.43 -2.64
CA VAL A 18 -4.98 1.75 -2.49
C VAL A 18 -3.47 1.59 -2.43
N TYR A 19 -2.74 2.37 -3.22
CA TYR A 19 -1.28 2.36 -3.23
C TYR A 19 -0.72 3.50 -2.38
N LEU A 20 0.18 3.19 -1.46
CA LEU A 20 0.90 4.17 -0.65
C LEU A 20 2.40 4.01 -0.85
N THR A 21 3.06 5.06 -1.34
CA THR A 21 4.50 5.01 -1.65
C THR A 21 5.24 6.21 -1.10
N HIS A 22 6.51 6.00 -0.75
CA HIS A 22 7.44 7.08 -0.41
C HIS A 22 8.16 7.65 -1.65
N ARG A 23 7.78 7.22 -2.86
CA ARG A 23 8.22 7.86 -4.10
C ARG A 23 7.66 9.28 -4.19
N ASP A 24 8.50 10.19 -4.66
CA ASP A 24 8.13 11.58 -4.89
C ASP A 24 6.99 11.68 -5.93
N GLN A 25 6.04 12.60 -5.72
CA GLN A 25 4.89 12.83 -6.59
C GLN A 25 5.27 13.10 -8.06
N ARG A 26 6.47 13.61 -8.33
CA ARG A 26 7.00 13.76 -9.70
C ARG A 26 7.07 12.43 -10.47
N PHE A 27 7.16 11.30 -9.77
CA PHE A 27 7.16 9.96 -10.35
C PHE A 27 5.77 9.31 -10.40
N SER A 28 4.69 10.05 -10.13
CA SER A 28 3.33 9.50 -10.09
C SER A 28 2.90 8.92 -11.44
N CYS A 29 3.12 9.65 -12.54
CA CYS A 29 2.81 9.17 -13.89
C CYS A 29 3.59 7.90 -14.23
N LEU A 30 4.91 7.90 -13.98
CA LEU A 30 5.77 6.75 -14.23
C LEU A 30 5.36 5.53 -13.38
N THR A 31 4.99 5.75 -12.12
CA THR A 31 4.61 4.67 -11.19
C THR A 31 3.27 4.06 -11.60
N LYS A 32 2.30 4.88 -12.04
CA LYS A 32 1.02 4.38 -12.57
C LYS A 32 1.21 3.51 -13.81
N HIS A 33 1.98 3.98 -14.79
CA HIS A 33 2.29 3.20 -15.99
C HIS A 33 3.04 1.91 -15.65
N TRP A 34 3.95 1.95 -14.67
CA TRP A 34 4.63 0.74 -14.23
C TRP A 34 3.69 -0.28 -13.58
N LEU A 35 2.71 0.17 -12.77
CA LEU A 35 1.70 -0.71 -12.18
C LEU A 35 0.84 -1.36 -13.25
N GLU A 36 0.34 -0.57 -14.20
CA GLU A 36 -0.46 -1.04 -15.34
C GLU A 36 0.31 -2.04 -16.19
N ALA A 37 1.55 -1.74 -16.57
CA ALA A 37 2.42 -2.63 -17.35
C ALA A 37 2.85 -3.91 -16.59
N LYS A 38 2.50 -4.02 -15.31
CA LYS A 38 2.73 -5.21 -14.46
C LYS A 38 1.42 -5.86 -14.03
N ASP A 39 0.32 -5.51 -14.71
CA ASP A 39 -1.03 -6.05 -14.52
C ASP A 39 -1.59 -5.84 -13.12
N PHE A 40 -1.10 -4.86 -12.36
CA PHE A 40 -1.66 -4.56 -11.05
C PHE A 40 -3.06 -3.94 -11.18
N PRO A 41 -3.98 -4.22 -10.25
CA PRO A 41 -5.32 -3.65 -10.31
C PRO A 41 -5.30 -2.12 -10.21
N PRO A 42 -6.22 -1.42 -10.88
CA PRO A 42 -6.30 0.04 -10.78
C PRO A 42 -6.65 0.48 -9.36
N GLY A 43 -6.07 1.59 -8.91
CA GLY A 43 -6.35 2.15 -7.60
C GLY A 43 -5.73 3.53 -7.38
N PRO A 44 -6.25 4.33 -6.44
CA PRO A 44 -5.63 5.61 -6.08
C PRO A 44 -4.23 5.39 -5.52
N GLY A 45 -3.30 6.29 -5.89
CA GLY A 45 -1.93 6.28 -5.42
C GLY A 45 -1.61 7.53 -4.60
N PHE A 46 -1.11 7.33 -3.39
CA PHE A 46 -0.65 8.37 -2.49
C PHE A 46 0.87 8.45 -2.52
N TYR A 47 1.38 9.61 -2.96
CA TYR A 47 2.79 9.86 -3.22
C TYR A 47 3.35 10.86 -2.24
N TRP A 48 4.58 10.61 -1.81
CA TRP A 48 5.29 11.53 -0.93
C TRP A 48 5.75 12.77 -1.70
N SER A 49 5.97 13.85 -0.98
CA SER A 49 6.45 15.11 -1.52
C SER A 49 7.42 15.72 -0.52
N LEU A 50 8.66 15.98 -0.96
CA LEU A 50 9.67 16.64 -0.13
C LEU A 50 9.19 18.03 0.35
N LYS A 51 8.41 18.72 -0.49
CA LYS A 51 7.82 20.02 -0.18
C LYS A 51 6.88 19.95 1.02
N ASP A 52 6.12 18.87 1.12
CA ASP A 52 5.03 18.74 2.11
C ASP A 52 5.48 17.95 3.36
N HIS A 53 6.49 17.07 3.23
CA HIS A 53 6.92 16.17 4.31
C HIS A 53 8.46 15.99 4.36
N PRO A 54 9.22 16.99 4.81
CA PRO A 54 10.66 17.03 4.60
C PRO A 54 11.52 16.00 5.35
N ILE A 55 11.05 15.36 6.44
CA ILE A 55 11.99 14.68 7.38
C ILE A 55 11.65 13.23 7.79
N SER A 56 10.47 12.65 7.55
CA SER A 56 10.32 11.20 7.82
C SER A 56 9.26 10.45 7.00
N SER A 57 9.68 9.28 6.48
CA SER A 57 8.84 8.33 5.75
C SER A 57 7.72 7.76 6.62
N ARG A 58 8.01 7.50 7.91
CA ARG A 58 7.05 6.96 8.87
C ARG A 58 5.93 7.94 9.19
N ASN A 59 6.25 9.19 9.51
CA ASN A 59 5.21 10.18 9.86
C ASN A 59 4.33 10.50 8.65
N TYR A 60 4.92 10.51 7.44
CA TYR A 60 4.15 10.64 6.21
C TYR A 60 3.13 9.50 6.06
N LYS A 61 3.57 8.22 6.16
CA LYS A 61 2.67 7.08 5.98
C LYS A 61 1.55 7.07 7.02
N SER A 62 1.88 7.25 8.30
CA SER A 62 0.85 7.33 9.36
C SER A 62 -0.14 8.48 9.10
N GLY A 63 0.34 9.66 8.68
CA GLY A 63 -0.51 10.81 8.36
C GLY A 63 -1.45 10.56 7.18
N VAL A 64 -0.96 9.92 6.11
CA VAL A 64 -1.81 9.57 4.96
C VAL A 64 -2.86 8.52 5.33
N LEU A 65 -2.49 7.49 6.08
CA LEU A 65 -3.44 6.46 6.52
C LEU A 65 -4.55 7.06 7.39
N ALA A 66 -4.19 7.93 8.35
CA ALA A 66 -5.16 8.65 9.17
C ALA A 66 -6.10 9.51 8.30
N ARG A 67 -5.56 10.22 7.32
CA ARG A 67 -6.34 11.03 6.38
C ARG A 67 -7.31 10.18 5.56
N ILE A 68 -6.86 9.06 5.01
CA ILE A 68 -7.71 8.14 4.23
C ILE A 68 -8.89 7.67 5.08
N VAL A 69 -8.62 7.22 6.30
CA VAL A 69 -9.68 6.74 7.21
C VAL A 69 -10.64 7.87 7.57
N SER A 70 -10.14 9.07 7.87
CA SER A 70 -10.99 10.21 8.25
C SER A 70 -11.84 10.75 7.10
N GLU A 71 -11.30 10.80 5.89
CA GLU A 71 -11.96 11.45 4.74
C GLU A 71 -12.88 10.50 3.97
N SER A 72 -12.52 9.21 3.86
CA SER A 72 -13.29 8.25 3.05
C SER A 72 -14.43 7.57 3.82
N GLN A 73 -14.39 7.60 5.15
CA GLN A 73 -15.23 6.73 6.02
C GLN A 73 -15.10 5.23 5.70
N MET A 74 -14.09 4.82 4.93
CA MET A 74 -13.83 3.44 4.58
C MET A 74 -12.74 2.88 5.50
N PRO A 75 -13.01 1.79 6.24
CA PRO A 75 -12.00 1.18 7.08
C PRO A 75 -10.91 0.53 6.22
N LEU A 76 -9.65 0.75 6.59
CA LEU A 76 -8.53 0.03 6.03
C LEU A 76 -8.42 -1.33 6.72
N VAL A 77 -8.62 -2.41 5.96
CA VAL A 77 -8.72 -3.77 6.52
C VAL A 77 -7.46 -4.61 6.38
N MET A 78 -6.60 -4.29 5.40
CA MET A 78 -5.37 -5.02 5.11
C MET A 78 -4.26 -4.06 4.68
N GLY A 79 -3.04 -4.30 5.16
CA GLY A 79 -1.85 -3.53 4.80
C GLY A 79 -0.70 -4.46 4.40
N PHE A 80 -0.04 -4.16 3.29
CA PHE A 80 1.11 -4.91 2.77
C PHE A 80 2.33 -3.98 2.72
N GLY A 81 3.44 -4.37 3.32
CA GLY A 81 4.65 -3.53 3.38
C GLY A 81 5.92 -4.36 3.45
N ASP A 82 7.05 -3.81 3.01
CA ASP A 82 8.34 -4.49 3.00
C ASP A 82 9.23 -4.15 4.20
N LYS A 83 8.84 -3.12 4.96
CA LYS A 83 9.59 -2.62 6.12
C LYS A 83 8.79 -2.79 7.40
N THR A 84 9.50 -3.04 8.50
CA THR A 84 8.91 -3.04 9.86
C THR A 84 8.27 -1.71 10.20
N GLY A 85 8.76 -0.61 9.63
CA GLY A 85 8.15 0.72 9.76
C GLY A 85 6.77 0.83 9.11
N ASP A 86 6.45 0.01 8.12
CA ASP A 86 5.13 -0.02 7.49
C ASP A 86 4.12 -0.72 8.39
N ILE A 87 4.52 -1.86 8.96
CA ILE A 87 3.70 -2.61 9.91
C ILE A 87 3.32 -1.74 11.11
N ALA A 88 4.30 -1.06 11.70
CA ALA A 88 4.04 -0.13 12.80
C ALA A 88 3.08 1.00 12.42
N ALA A 89 3.13 1.50 11.18
CA ALA A 89 2.20 2.52 10.70
C ALA A 89 0.78 1.95 10.49
N TYR A 90 0.66 0.72 9.99
CA TYR A 90 -0.62 0.01 9.82
C TYR A 90 -1.29 -0.29 11.16
N GLU A 91 -0.52 -0.78 12.13
CA GLU A 91 -0.99 -1.04 13.49
C GLU A 91 -1.47 0.26 14.17
N GLN A 92 -0.69 1.34 14.06
CA GLN A 92 -1.06 2.65 14.59
C GLN A 92 -2.34 3.19 13.93
N ALA A 93 -2.56 2.90 12.66
CA ALA A 93 -3.77 3.27 11.92
C ALA A 93 -4.97 2.34 12.18
N GLY A 94 -4.82 1.30 13.02
CA GLY A 94 -5.89 0.36 13.37
C GLY A 94 -6.22 -0.65 12.27
N ILE A 95 -5.28 -0.94 11.35
CA ILE A 95 -5.49 -1.93 10.30
C ILE A 95 -5.37 -3.34 10.90
N PRO A 96 -6.43 -4.18 10.82
CA PRO A 96 -6.49 -5.44 11.55
C PRO A 96 -5.59 -6.55 10.99
N LYS A 97 -5.18 -6.46 9.73
CA LYS A 97 -4.29 -7.44 9.07
C LYS A 97 -3.12 -6.71 8.41
N ALA A 98 -1.91 -6.88 8.95
CA ALA A 98 -0.70 -6.29 8.41
C ALA A 98 0.30 -7.38 8.02
N PHE A 99 0.79 -7.34 6.78
CA PHE A 99 1.69 -8.35 6.21
C PHE A 99 3.04 -7.74 5.89
N LEU A 100 4.09 -8.31 6.50
CA LEU A 100 5.48 -7.97 6.20
C LEU A 100 5.99 -8.86 5.08
N ILE A 101 6.19 -8.28 3.90
CA ILE A 101 6.58 -8.97 2.69
C ILE A 101 8.09 -8.89 2.51
N ARG A 102 8.77 -10.04 2.49
CA ARG A 102 10.22 -10.19 2.29
C ARG A 102 10.58 -10.84 0.96
N GLY A 103 9.68 -11.64 0.38
CA GLY A 103 9.94 -12.42 -0.83
C GLY A 103 8.70 -12.67 -1.68
N SER A 104 8.84 -13.55 -2.68
CA SER A 104 7.70 -13.96 -3.51
C SER A 104 6.86 -15.03 -2.79
N GLU A 105 7.49 -15.81 -1.92
CA GLU A 105 6.86 -16.86 -1.12
C GLU A 105 5.76 -16.30 -0.22
N ASP A 106 6.00 -15.16 0.44
CA ASP A 106 4.99 -14.52 1.30
C ASP A 106 3.69 -14.16 0.54
N TRP A 107 3.79 -13.84 -0.76
CA TRP A 107 2.60 -13.55 -1.58
C TRP A 107 1.82 -14.82 -1.91
N LEU A 108 2.49 -15.94 -2.10
CA LEU A 108 1.85 -17.23 -2.37
C LEU A 108 1.13 -17.73 -1.11
N ASP A 109 1.76 -17.60 0.06
CA ASP A 109 1.13 -17.93 1.33
C ASP A 109 -0.14 -17.10 1.57
N ILE A 110 -0.16 -15.83 1.13
CA ILE A 110 -1.37 -14.99 1.19
C ILE A 110 -2.47 -15.54 0.27
N LEU A 111 -2.16 -16.01 -0.95
CA LEU A 111 -3.17 -16.59 -1.85
C LEU A 111 -3.87 -17.80 -1.25
N GLU A 112 -3.16 -18.60 -0.46
CA GLU A 112 -3.72 -19.80 0.16
C GLU A 112 -4.73 -19.49 1.28
N VAL A 113 -4.71 -18.27 1.83
CA VAL A 113 -5.51 -17.89 3.00
C VAL A 113 -6.60 -16.83 2.72
N ILE A 114 -6.73 -16.33 1.48
CA ILE A 114 -7.72 -15.30 1.07
C ILE A 114 -8.80 -15.84 0.13
#